data_AF-A0A7S2W385-F1
#
_entry.id   AF-A0A7S2W385-F1
#
_cell.length_a   1.000
_cell.length_b   1.000
_cell.length_c   1.000
_cell.angle_alpha   90.00
_cell.angle_beta   90.00
_cell.angle_gamma   90.00
#
_symmetry.space_group_name_H-M   'P 1'
#
loop_
_entity.id
_entity.type
_entity.pdbx_description
1 polymer ?
#
loop_
_entity_poly.entity_id
_entity_poly.type
_entity_poly.pdbx_seq_one_letter_code
_entity_poly.pdbx_strand_id
1 'polypeptide(L)'
;SMPVVVRDSGQMWNKDNELEDTKCLIPDRSYARIYQEVISYAKTKGQFDVATMGNVANVGLMAQKAEEYGSHDKTFEIKSEGVVSVKDKNSGEVYFNHAVESGDVWRMCQTKDAPIKDWVKLAVNRAKATGVRTIFWLDQHRAHDRSLIEKVNLYLQDHDLSGLDISIMKPVDA
;
A
#
# COMPACT_ATOMS: atom_id res chain seq x y z
N SER A 1 5.00 13.99 4.73
CA SER A 1 4.82 15.39 4.26
C SER A 1 3.55 15.56 3.46
N MET A 2 3.24 14.67 2.50
CA MET A 2 2.11 14.84 1.56
C MET A 2 0.76 15.32 2.14
N PRO A 3 0.25 14.83 3.30
CA PRO A 3 -1.00 15.36 3.84
C PRO A 3 -0.95 16.87 4.16
N VAL A 4 0.21 17.39 4.54
CA VAL A 4 0.43 18.83 4.79
C VAL A 4 0.32 19.61 3.49
N VAL A 5 0.90 19.09 2.40
CA VAL A 5 0.78 19.71 1.06
C VAL A 5 -0.68 19.82 0.65
N VAL A 6 -1.48 18.75 0.81
CA VAL A 6 -2.91 18.77 0.47
C VAL A 6 -3.68 19.78 1.33
N ARG A 7 -3.40 19.83 2.63
CA ARG A 7 -4.04 20.76 3.56
C ARG A 7 -3.72 22.22 3.23
N ASP A 8 -2.44 22.51 2.97
CA ASP A 8 -1.92 23.86 2.73
C ASP A 8 -2.01 24.19 1.23
N SER A 9 -3.19 23.94 0.64
CA SER A 9 -3.58 24.34 -0.73
C SER A 9 -2.73 23.77 -1.87
N GLY A 10 -2.05 22.64 -1.66
CA GLY A 10 -1.16 22.03 -2.66
C GLY A 10 0.25 22.63 -2.68
N GLN A 11 0.62 23.39 -1.63
CA GLN A 11 1.82 24.23 -1.61
C GLN A 11 2.84 23.78 -0.56
N MET A 12 4.07 24.26 -0.72
CA MET A 12 5.16 24.12 0.24
C MET A 12 5.89 25.46 0.41
N TRP A 13 6.63 25.59 1.52
CA TRP A 13 7.39 26.81 1.82
C TRP A 13 8.62 26.94 0.91
N ASN A 14 8.77 28.10 0.28
CA ASN A 14 9.93 28.45 -0.53
C ASN A 14 11.01 29.18 0.31
N LYS A 15 12.11 29.57 -0.35
CA LYS A 15 13.25 30.25 0.29
C LYS A 15 12.91 31.62 0.90
N ASP A 16 11.82 32.24 0.45
CA ASP A 16 11.35 33.56 0.88
C ASP A 16 10.30 33.45 2.00
N ASN A 17 10.09 32.23 2.52
CA ASN A 17 9.11 31.92 3.56
C ASN A 17 7.67 32.25 3.12
N GLU A 18 7.33 31.89 1.89
CA GLU A 18 5.99 31.97 1.31
C GLU A 18 5.55 30.59 0.79
N LEU A 19 4.24 30.36 0.70
CA LEU A 19 3.70 29.13 0.12
C LEU A 19 3.71 29.22 -1.40
N GLU A 20 4.21 28.17 -2.05
CA GLU A 20 4.31 28.05 -3.51
C GLU A 20 3.90 26.66 -3.98
N ASP A 21 3.28 26.59 -5.16
CA ASP A 21 2.93 25.32 -5.80
C ASP A 21 4.15 24.42 -5.96
N THR A 22 4.00 23.15 -5.61
CA THR A 22 5.13 22.21 -5.59
C THR A 22 4.94 21.02 -6.51
N LYS A 23 6.04 20.59 -7.13
CA LYS A 23 6.13 19.28 -7.76
C LYS A 23 6.54 18.25 -6.71
N CYS A 24 5.57 17.51 -6.18
CA CYS A 24 5.81 16.44 -5.22
C CYS A 24 6.40 15.19 -5.90
N LEU A 25 7.72 15.05 -5.84
CA LEU A 25 8.41 13.88 -6.40
C LEU A 25 8.34 12.69 -5.43
N ILE A 26 7.58 11.67 -5.80
CA ILE A 26 7.55 10.36 -5.14
C ILE A 26 7.97 9.33 -6.20
N PRO A 27 9.25 8.89 -6.21
CA PRO A 27 9.77 8.08 -7.31
C PRO A 27 9.07 6.73 -7.50
N ASP A 28 8.72 6.05 -6.40
CA ASP A 28 8.07 4.74 -6.46
C ASP A 28 6.56 4.85 -6.67
N ARG A 29 6.06 4.13 -7.68
CA ARG A 29 4.65 4.17 -8.11
C ARG A 29 3.68 3.40 -7.22
N SER A 30 4.17 2.61 -6.25
CA SER A 30 3.32 1.73 -5.44
C SER A 30 2.30 2.52 -4.64
N TYR A 31 2.73 3.66 -4.07
CA TYR A 31 1.89 4.50 -3.22
C TYR A 31 1.84 5.96 -3.68
N ALA A 32 2.60 6.37 -4.70
CA ALA A 32 2.57 7.76 -5.19
C ALA A 32 1.18 8.16 -5.74
N ARG A 33 0.52 7.25 -6.46
CA ARG A 33 -0.68 7.54 -7.25
C ARG A 33 -1.90 7.94 -6.41
N ILE A 34 -2.02 7.43 -5.19
CA ILE A 34 -3.13 7.83 -4.29
C ILE A 34 -3.06 9.32 -3.93
N TYR A 35 -1.86 9.87 -3.75
CA TYR A 35 -1.71 11.29 -3.46
C TYR A 35 -2.09 12.16 -4.65
N GLN A 36 -1.80 11.68 -5.87
CA GLN A 36 -2.22 12.36 -7.08
C GLN A 36 -3.75 12.43 -7.17
N GLU A 37 -4.46 11.35 -6.85
CA GLU A 37 -5.93 11.34 -6.82
C GLU A 37 -6.50 12.29 -5.77
N VAL A 38 -5.94 12.31 -4.55
CA VAL A 38 -6.38 13.25 -3.50
C VAL A 38 -6.19 14.70 -3.94
N ILE A 39 -5.06 15.03 -4.57
CA ILE A 39 -4.79 16.36 -5.10
C ILE A 39 -5.76 16.70 -6.24
N SER A 40 -5.98 15.79 -7.18
CA SER A 40 -6.93 15.97 -8.29
C SER A 40 -8.36 16.16 -7.79
N TYR A 41 -8.77 15.41 -6.77
CA TYR A 41 -10.06 15.56 -6.11
C TYR A 41 -10.19 16.95 -5.49
N ALA A 42 -9.23 17.39 -4.68
CA ALA A 42 -9.26 18.70 -4.04
C ALA A 42 -9.27 19.86 -5.06
N LYS A 43 -8.56 19.72 -6.19
CA LYS A 43 -8.59 20.69 -7.30
C LYS A 43 -9.95 20.79 -7.98
N THR A 44 -10.69 19.68 -8.07
CA THR A 44 -11.98 19.62 -8.79
C THR A 44 -13.19 19.86 -7.89
N LYS A 45 -13.09 19.51 -6.60
CA LYS A 45 -14.19 19.60 -5.62
C LYS A 45 -14.00 20.67 -4.56
N GLY A 46 -12.82 21.29 -4.50
CA GLY A 46 -12.44 22.19 -3.41
C GLY A 46 -11.84 21.43 -2.22
N GLN A 47 -11.35 22.19 -1.24
CA GLN A 47 -10.77 21.64 -0.02
C GLN A 47 -11.82 20.87 0.81
N PHE A 48 -11.36 19.86 1.57
CA PHE A 48 -12.22 19.14 2.49
C PHE A 48 -12.79 20.07 3.57
N ASP A 49 -14.10 19.99 3.80
CA ASP A 49 -14.77 20.68 4.91
C ASP A 49 -14.78 19.78 6.15
N VAL A 50 -13.97 20.16 7.15
CA VAL A 50 -13.81 19.40 8.40
C VAL A 50 -15.12 19.29 9.18
N ALA A 51 -16.05 20.24 9.06
CA ALA A 51 -17.30 20.21 9.81
C ALA A 51 -18.30 19.18 9.25
N THR A 52 -18.16 18.77 8.00
CA THR A 52 -19.14 17.94 7.28
C THR A 52 -18.54 16.66 6.68
N MET A 53 -17.22 16.56 6.56
CA MET A 53 -16.57 15.38 6.00
C MET A 53 -16.85 14.12 6.82
N GLY A 54 -16.94 12.98 6.13
CA GLY A 54 -16.98 11.68 6.77
C GLY A 54 -15.64 11.29 7.40
N ASN A 55 -15.49 10.01 7.74
CA ASN A 55 -14.23 9.46 8.23
C ASN A 55 -13.83 8.23 7.42
N VAL A 56 -12.52 7.97 7.37
CA VAL A 56 -11.94 6.76 6.80
C VAL A 56 -11.09 6.11 7.89
N ALA A 57 -11.57 5.01 8.45
CA ALA A 57 -10.82 4.21 9.41
C ALA A 57 -9.88 3.23 8.67
N ASN A 58 -8.78 2.84 9.32
CA ASN A 58 -7.80 1.91 8.74
C ASN A 58 -7.68 0.62 9.56
N VAL A 59 -7.63 -0.51 8.86
CA VAL A 59 -7.24 -1.83 9.41
C VAL A 59 -5.97 -2.25 8.68
N GLY A 60 -4.82 -2.07 9.34
CA GLY A 60 -3.50 -2.26 8.72
C GLY A 60 -2.91 -3.65 8.95
N LEU A 61 -2.36 -4.24 7.88
CA LEU A 61 -1.54 -5.44 7.95
C LEU A 61 -0.11 -5.07 8.35
N MET A 62 0.29 -5.38 9.59
CA MET A 62 1.60 -4.97 10.10
C MET A 62 2.31 -6.02 10.98
N ALA A 63 1.58 -7.04 11.44
CA ALA A 63 2.10 -8.00 12.40
C ALA A 63 3.33 -8.75 11.84
N GLN A 64 4.32 -8.99 12.71
CA GLN A 64 5.55 -9.71 12.38
C GLN A 64 6.40 -9.05 11.28
N LYS A 65 6.42 -7.72 11.22
CA LYS A 65 7.15 -6.90 10.23
C LYS A 65 6.72 -7.23 8.80
N ALA A 66 5.41 -7.20 8.57
CA ALA A 66 4.83 -7.48 7.27
C ALA A 66 5.39 -6.55 6.18
N GLU A 67 5.52 -7.08 4.97
CA GLU A 67 5.82 -6.34 3.76
C GLU A 67 7.16 -5.56 3.84
N GLU A 68 7.18 -4.28 3.44
CA GLU A 68 8.38 -3.45 3.41
C GLU A 68 9.02 -3.25 4.80
N TYR A 69 8.25 -3.26 5.88
CA TYR A 69 8.78 -3.07 7.25
C TYR A 69 9.73 -4.20 7.67
N GLY A 70 9.64 -5.35 7.02
CA GLY A 70 10.54 -6.49 7.23
C GLY A 70 11.71 -6.54 6.26
N SER A 71 11.87 -5.59 5.34
CA SER A 71 12.82 -5.69 4.21
C SER A 71 14.22 -5.15 4.47
N HIS A 72 14.46 -4.53 5.64
CA HIS A 72 15.71 -3.79 5.91
C HIS A 72 16.98 -4.64 5.76
N ASP A 73 16.98 -5.87 6.27
CA ASP A 73 18.08 -6.83 6.17
C ASP A 73 18.15 -7.55 4.80
N LYS A 74 17.20 -7.25 3.91
CA LYS A 74 17.03 -7.84 2.57
C LYS A 74 17.01 -6.78 1.48
N THR A 75 17.60 -5.61 1.76
CA THR A 75 17.72 -4.51 0.80
C THR A 75 19.19 -4.24 0.54
N PHE A 76 19.58 -4.24 -0.73
CA PHE A 76 20.97 -4.15 -1.16
C PHE A 76 21.11 -3.16 -2.32
N GLU A 77 22.16 -2.34 -2.25
CA GLU A 77 22.64 -1.61 -3.42
C GLU A 77 23.55 -2.55 -4.23
N ILE A 78 23.20 -2.75 -5.49
CA ILE A 78 23.89 -3.64 -6.42
C ILE A 78 25.22 -3.01 -6.83
N LYS A 79 26.30 -3.79 -6.77
CA LYS A 79 27.68 -3.30 -7.04
C LYS A 79 28.15 -3.53 -8.47
N SER A 80 27.50 -4.41 -9.21
CA SER A 80 27.83 -4.73 -10.60
C SER A 80 26.61 -5.31 -11.31
N GLU A 81 26.54 -5.13 -12.62
CA GLU A 81 25.52 -5.73 -13.48
C GLU A 81 25.46 -7.26 -13.31
N GLY A 82 24.25 -7.81 -13.37
CA GLY A 82 24.03 -9.25 -13.33
C GLY A 82 22.58 -9.63 -13.04
N VAL A 83 22.40 -10.74 -12.33
CA VAL A 83 21.09 -11.26 -11.96
C VAL A 83 21.03 -11.55 -10.47
N VAL A 84 20.01 -11.02 -9.79
CA VAL A 84 19.65 -11.44 -8.43
C VAL A 84 18.64 -12.59 -8.51
N SER A 85 18.99 -13.74 -7.93
CA SER A 85 18.14 -14.93 -7.87
C SER A 85 17.71 -15.24 -6.44
N VAL A 86 16.43 -15.53 -6.24
CA VAL A 86 15.93 -16.08 -4.98
C VAL A 86 15.65 -17.56 -5.18
N LYS A 87 16.30 -18.40 -4.37
CA LYS A 87 16.30 -19.86 -4.54
C LYS A 87 15.98 -20.57 -3.24
N ASP A 88 15.33 -21.72 -3.35
CA ASP A 88 15.26 -22.66 -2.25
C ASP A 88 16.66 -23.19 -1.92
N LYS A 89 17.01 -23.17 -0.63
CA LYS A 89 18.35 -23.58 -0.19
C LYS A 89 18.58 -25.08 -0.37
N ASN A 90 17.55 -25.91 -0.28
CA ASN A 90 17.67 -27.36 -0.23
C ASN A 90 17.49 -27.97 -1.63
N SER A 91 16.46 -27.56 -2.38
CA SER A 91 16.21 -28.08 -3.73
C SER A 91 17.01 -27.35 -4.80
N GLY A 92 17.48 -26.13 -4.53
CA GLY A 92 18.09 -25.25 -5.53
C GLY A 92 17.10 -24.66 -6.52
N GLU A 93 15.80 -24.92 -6.35
CA GLU A 93 14.74 -24.37 -7.18
C GLU A 93 14.76 -22.84 -7.13
N VAL A 94 14.67 -22.21 -8.30
CA VAL A 94 14.66 -20.75 -8.40
C VAL A 94 13.21 -20.27 -8.35
N TYR A 95 12.86 -19.50 -7.32
CA TYR A 95 11.54 -18.89 -7.21
C TYR A 95 11.36 -17.74 -8.21
N PHE A 96 12.36 -16.85 -8.32
CA PHE A 96 12.36 -15.74 -9.27
C PHE A 96 13.76 -15.13 -9.45
N ASN A 97 13.92 -14.38 -10.55
CA ASN A 97 15.14 -13.68 -10.94
C ASN A 97 14.84 -12.24 -11.33
N HIS A 98 15.80 -11.35 -11.12
CA HIS A 98 15.78 -9.98 -11.63
C HIS A 98 17.13 -9.66 -12.27
N ALA A 99 17.11 -9.17 -13.52
CA ALA A 99 18.27 -8.49 -14.08
C ALA A 99 18.48 -7.16 -13.34
N VAL A 100 19.73 -6.85 -13.01
CA VAL A 100 20.10 -5.67 -12.23
C VAL A 100 21.37 -5.04 -12.78
N GLU A 101 21.51 -3.73 -12.59
CA GLU A 101 22.68 -2.93 -12.96
C GLU A 101 23.41 -2.40 -11.71
N SER A 102 24.61 -1.87 -11.90
CA SER A 102 25.35 -1.23 -10.80
C SER A 102 24.62 0.04 -10.33
N GLY A 103 24.43 0.17 -9.01
CA GLY A 103 23.68 1.28 -8.40
C GLY A 103 22.19 1.01 -8.21
N ASP A 104 21.64 -0.08 -8.77
CA ASP A 104 20.27 -0.47 -8.50
C ASP A 104 20.06 -0.77 -7.01
N VAL A 105 18.86 -0.46 -6.50
CA VAL A 105 18.43 -0.88 -5.16
C VAL A 105 17.50 -2.07 -5.29
N TRP A 106 18.01 -3.25 -4.96
CA TRP A 106 17.22 -4.48 -4.93
C TRP A 106 16.68 -4.73 -3.51
N ARG A 107 15.42 -5.16 -3.39
CA ARG A 107 14.80 -5.49 -2.10
C ARG A 107 13.91 -6.72 -2.18
N MET A 108 13.81 -7.45 -1.06
CA MET A 108 12.83 -8.53 -0.88
C MET A 108 11.99 -8.32 0.39
N CYS A 109 10.68 -8.45 0.23
CA CYS A 109 9.69 -8.34 1.30
C CYS A 109 9.09 -9.71 1.63
N GLN A 110 8.56 -9.86 2.84
CA GLN A 110 7.89 -11.08 3.26
C GLN A 110 6.67 -10.73 4.11
N THR A 111 5.60 -11.50 3.91
CA THR A 111 4.39 -11.42 4.73
C THR A 111 3.96 -12.83 5.07
N LYS A 112 3.77 -13.09 6.36
CA LYS A 112 3.42 -14.43 6.85
C LYS A 112 1.91 -14.63 6.80
N ASP A 113 1.51 -15.89 6.65
CA ASP A 113 0.12 -16.28 6.47
C ASP A 113 -0.77 -15.95 7.69
N ALA A 114 -0.30 -16.24 8.90
CA ALA A 114 -1.04 -15.95 10.12
C ALA A 114 -1.39 -14.46 10.30
N PRO A 115 -0.45 -13.50 10.10
CA PRO A 115 -0.78 -12.07 10.00
C PRO A 115 -1.87 -11.72 8.99
N ILE A 116 -1.88 -12.34 7.80
CA ILE A 116 -2.90 -12.07 6.77
C ILE A 116 -4.27 -12.56 7.25
N LYS A 117 -4.34 -13.77 7.83
CA LYS A 117 -5.60 -14.32 8.36
C LYS A 117 -6.16 -13.46 9.49
N ASP A 118 -5.31 -12.99 10.41
CA ASP A 118 -5.73 -12.10 11.50
C ASP A 118 -6.19 -10.73 10.98
N TRP A 119 -5.50 -10.18 9.98
CA TRP A 119 -5.88 -8.94 9.32
C TRP A 119 -7.26 -9.01 8.66
N VAL A 120 -7.56 -10.08 7.91
CA VAL A 120 -8.89 -10.30 7.31
C VAL A 120 -9.96 -10.43 8.39
N LYS A 121 -9.69 -11.22 9.44
CA LYS A 121 -10.61 -11.37 10.58
C LYS A 121 -10.90 -10.02 11.24
N LEU A 122 -9.88 -9.19 11.46
CA LEU A 122 -10.04 -7.86 12.04
C LEU A 122 -10.87 -6.94 11.14
N ALA A 123 -10.64 -6.97 9.82
CA ALA A 123 -11.41 -6.18 8.86
C ALA A 123 -12.90 -6.56 8.91
N VAL A 124 -13.23 -7.85 8.87
CA VAL A 124 -14.62 -8.33 8.98
C VAL A 124 -15.24 -7.94 10.33
N ASN A 125 -14.51 -8.09 11.43
CA ASN A 125 -15.01 -7.71 12.75
C ASN A 125 -15.31 -6.21 12.84
N ARG A 126 -14.45 -5.36 12.25
CA ARG A 126 -14.69 -3.91 12.19
C ARG A 126 -15.90 -3.58 11.31
N ALA A 127 -16.00 -4.20 10.13
CA ALA A 127 -17.17 -4.05 9.24
C ALA A 127 -18.47 -4.40 9.96
N LYS A 128 -18.51 -5.52 10.69
CA LYS A 128 -19.68 -5.93 11.51
C LYS A 128 -19.99 -4.95 12.62
N ALA A 129 -18.98 -4.47 13.32
CA ALA A 129 -19.16 -3.59 14.47
C ALA A 129 -19.65 -2.19 14.08
N THR A 130 -19.32 -1.71 12.89
CA THR A 130 -19.62 -0.33 12.46
C THR A 130 -20.67 -0.25 11.35
N GLY A 131 -20.93 -1.34 10.63
CA GLY A 131 -21.82 -1.35 9.47
C GLY A 131 -21.32 -0.52 8.29
N VAL A 132 -20.05 -0.08 8.31
CA VAL A 132 -19.48 0.75 7.24
C VAL A 132 -18.90 -0.11 6.13
N ARG A 133 -19.00 0.39 4.89
CA ARG A 133 -18.32 -0.19 3.74
C ARG A 133 -16.83 -0.37 4.02
N THR A 134 -16.32 -1.56 3.73
CA THR A 134 -14.91 -1.92 3.94
C THR A 134 -14.27 -2.29 2.60
N ILE A 135 -13.17 -1.63 2.26
CA ILE A 135 -12.48 -1.84 0.99
C ILE A 135 -11.06 -2.32 1.29
N PHE A 136 -10.68 -3.46 0.72
CA PHE A 136 -9.29 -3.92 0.69
C PHE A 136 -8.57 -3.26 -0.48
N TRP A 137 -7.56 -2.45 -0.19
CA TRP A 137 -6.82 -1.67 -1.18
C TRP A 137 -5.68 -2.52 -1.77
N LEU A 138 -5.97 -3.27 -2.83
CA LEU A 138 -5.06 -4.24 -3.45
C LEU A 138 -5.10 -4.13 -4.97
N ASP A 139 -3.96 -3.93 -5.61
CA ASP A 139 -3.85 -3.80 -7.07
C ASP A 139 -3.50 -5.15 -7.73
N GLN A 140 -4.44 -5.75 -8.45
CA GLN A 140 -4.19 -7.01 -9.19
C GLN A 140 -3.04 -6.95 -10.20
N HIS A 141 -2.56 -5.76 -10.58
CA HIS A 141 -1.40 -5.63 -11.46
C HIS A 141 -0.07 -5.71 -10.70
N ARG A 142 -0.07 -5.60 -9.36
CA ARG A 142 1.09 -5.86 -8.51
C ARG A 142 1.13 -7.33 -8.11
N ALA A 143 2.26 -7.99 -8.34
CA ALA A 143 2.41 -9.43 -8.07
C ALA A 143 2.17 -9.78 -6.59
N HIS A 144 2.69 -8.96 -5.68
CA HIS A 144 2.46 -9.08 -4.23
C HIS A 144 0.97 -9.00 -3.88
N ASP A 145 0.29 -7.94 -4.32
CA ASP A 145 -1.12 -7.72 -4.04
C ASP A 145 -2.00 -8.82 -4.65
N ARG A 146 -1.68 -9.38 -5.82
CA ARG A 146 -2.40 -10.57 -6.35
C ARG A 146 -2.37 -11.74 -5.39
N SER A 147 -1.21 -12.05 -4.81
CA SER A 147 -1.10 -13.11 -3.81
C SER A 147 -1.89 -12.77 -2.54
N LEU A 148 -1.96 -11.50 -2.14
CA LEU A 148 -2.82 -11.07 -1.04
C LEU A 148 -4.32 -11.19 -1.39
N ILE A 149 -4.74 -10.84 -2.61
CA ILE A 149 -6.12 -10.97 -3.08
C ILE A 149 -6.58 -12.43 -2.98
N GLU A 150 -5.76 -13.38 -3.41
CA GLU A 150 -6.04 -14.81 -3.28
C GLU A 150 -6.27 -15.21 -1.80
N LYS A 151 -5.41 -14.73 -0.90
CA LYS A 151 -5.53 -14.99 0.55
C LYS A 151 -6.75 -14.32 1.17
N VAL A 152 -7.06 -13.07 0.79
CA VAL A 152 -8.25 -12.35 1.25
C VAL A 152 -9.51 -13.10 0.81
N ASN A 153 -9.61 -13.48 -0.46
CA ASN A 153 -10.77 -14.22 -0.98
C ASN A 153 -10.92 -15.60 -0.32
N LEU A 154 -9.82 -16.26 0.01
CA LEU A 154 -9.84 -17.51 0.77
C LEU A 154 -10.37 -17.28 2.20
N TYR A 155 -9.78 -16.35 2.94
CA TYR A 155 -10.11 -16.15 4.36
C TYR A 155 -11.44 -15.45 4.59
N LEU A 156 -11.97 -14.70 3.63
CA LEU A 156 -13.33 -14.18 3.70
C LEU A 156 -14.38 -15.30 3.74
N GLN A 157 -14.09 -16.49 3.19
CA GLN A 157 -15.00 -17.64 3.24
C GLN A 157 -15.13 -18.24 4.65
N ASP A 158 -14.15 -17.99 5.54
CA ASP A 158 -14.20 -18.43 6.94
C ASP A 158 -15.13 -17.56 7.81
N HIS A 159 -15.79 -16.55 7.22
CA HIS A 159 -16.59 -15.56 7.94
C HIS A 159 -18.00 -15.41 7.36
N ASP A 160 -18.99 -15.20 8.23
CA ASP A 160 -20.32 -14.76 7.81
C ASP A 160 -20.26 -13.30 7.35
N LEU A 161 -20.56 -13.05 6.08
CA LEU A 161 -20.52 -11.72 5.45
C LEU A 161 -21.92 -11.12 5.25
N SER A 162 -22.96 -11.76 5.79
CA SER A 162 -24.35 -11.33 5.61
C SER A 162 -24.54 -9.88 6.06
N GLY A 163 -25.06 -9.04 5.16
CA GLY A 163 -25.31 -7.62 5.41
C GLY A 163 -24.05 -6.73 5.43
N LEU A 164 -22.88 -7.24 5.03
CA LEU A 164 -21.65 -6.45 4.94
C LEU A 164 -21.35 -6.02 3.50
N ASP A 165 -20.95 -4.76 3.32
CA ASP A 165 -20.39 -4.26 2.05
C ASP A 165 -18.86 -4.33 2.11
N ILE A 166 -18.30 -5.43 1.59
CA ILE A 166 -16.87 -5.69 1.53
C ILE A 166 -16.46 -5.87 0.08
N SER A 167 -15.46 -5.11 -0.35
CA SER A 167 -14.95 -5.18 -1.73
C SER A 167 -13.42 -5.06 -1.76
N ILE A 168 -12.83 -5.45 -2.90
CA ILE A 168 -11.41 -5.26 -3.19
C ILE A 168 -11.32 -4.26 -4.34
N MET A 169 -10.48 -3.24 -4.20
CA MET A 169 -10.23 -2.22 -5.23
C MET A 169 -8.75 -1.89 -5.28
N LYS A 170 -8.23 -1.52 -6.45
CA LYS A 170 -6.87 -0.99 -6.53
C LYS A 170 -6.81 0.36 -5.78
N PRO A 171 -5.68 0.74 -5.17
CA PRO A 171 -5.61 1.91 -4.28
C PRO A 171 -6.10 3.24 -4.87
N VAL A 172 -6.06 3.42 -6.19
CA VAL A 172 -6.52 4.63 -6.89
C VAL A 172 -8.04 4.70 -7.02
N ASP A 173 -8.71 3.55 -7.05
CA ASP A 173 -10.17 3.47 -7.21
C ASP A 173 -10.91 3.39 -5.86
N ALA A 174 -10.17 3.07 -4.79
CA ALA A 174 -10.68 2.80 -3.46
C ALA A 174 -10.97 4.08 -2.66
#